data_AF-A0A6J5X6J9-F1
#
_entry.id   AF-A0A6J5X6J9-F1
#
_cell.length_a   1.000
_cell.length_b   1.000
_cell.length_c   1.000
_cell.angle_alpha   90.00
_cell.angle_beta   90.00
_cell.angle_gamma   90.00
#
_symmetry.space_group_name_H-M   'P 1'
#
loop_
_entity.id
_entity.type
_entity.pdbx_description
1 polymer ?
#
loop_
_entity_poly.entity_id
_entity_poly.type
_entity_poly.pdbx_seq_one_letter_code
_entity_poly.pdbx_strand_id
1 'polypeptide(L)' 'MKYYISSMDYAGQVGVGHFYHMFYEGALTNFEIGEEGEEASKLYPEVNYTRVNEYIKIYA' A
#
# COMPACT_ATOMS: atom_id res chain seq x y z
N MET A 1 5.39 21.29 7.06
CA MET A 1 4.83 19.92 7.19
C MET A 1 4.36 19.60 8.61
N LYS A 2 5.25 19.58 9.62
CA LYS A 2 4.89 19.20 11.02
C LYS A 2 3.67 19.95 11.58
N TYR A 3 3.62 21.28 11.40
CA TYR A 3 2.51 22.11 11.89
C TYR A 3 1.16 21.89 11.15
N TYR A 4 1.21 21.40 9.91
CA TYR A 4 0.02 21.12 9.10
C TYR A 4 -0.57 19.74 9.43
N ILE A 5 0.29 18.75 9.69
CA ILE A 5 -0.14 17.43 10.14
C ILE A 5 -0.76 17.54 11.55
N SER A 6 -0.15 18.31 12.45
CA SER A 6 -0.70 18.50 13.81
C SER A 6 -2.04 19.22 13.87
N SER A 7 -2.45 19.92 12.81
CA SER A 7 -3.77 20.56 12.73
C SER A 7 -4.89 19.67 12.17
N MET A 8 -4.54 18.47 11.67
CA MET A 8 -5.53 17.50 11.18
C MET A 8 -6.16 16.73 12.35
N ASP A 9 -7.35 16.17 12.11
CA ASP A 9 -7.90 15.16 13.01
C ASP A 9 -7.02 13.90 13.03
N TYR A 10 -7.27 13.02 14.00
CA TYR A 10 -6.43 11.84 14.18
C TYR A 10 -6.42 10.94 12.92
N ALA A 11 -7.57 10.77 12.26
CA ALA A 11 -7.66 10.00 11.02
C ALA A 11 -6.83 10.63 9.90
N GLY A 12 -6.85 11.95 9.74
CA GLY A 12 -6.03 12.67 8.76
C GLY A 12 -4.54 12.54 9.05
N GLN A 13 -4.12 12.62 10.31
CA GLN A 13 -2.73 12.38 10.71
C GLN A 13 -2.27 10.97 10.34
N VAL A 14 -3.08 9.97 10.65
CA VAL A 14 -2.82 8.57 10.31
C VAL A 14 -2.75 8.39 8.80
N GLY A 15 -3.71 8.93 8.04
CA GLY A 15 -3.76 8.82 6.58
C GLY A 15 -2.54 9.41 5.89
N VAL A 16 -2.13 10.62 6.27
CA VAL A 16 -0.92 11.26 5.71
C VAL A 16 0.34 10.47 6.07
N GLY A 17 0.43 9.96 7.29
CA GLY A 17 1.54 9.07 7.70
C GLY A 17 1.62 7.81 6.83
N HIS A 18 0.50 7.13 6.61
CA HIS A 18 0.45 5.95 5.74
C HIS A 18 0.85 6.29 4.30
N PHE A 19 0.32 7.38 3.73
CA PHE A 19 0.69 7.80 2.38
C PHE A 19 2.17 8.15 2.24
N TYR A 20 2.76 8.79 3.25
CA TYR A 20 4.19 9.06 3.26
C TYR A 20 5.01 7.76 3.23
N HIS A 21 4.71 6.80 4.12
CA HIS A 21 5.42 5.52 4.13
C HIS A 21 5.19 4.70 2.85
N MET A 22 3.98 4.66 2.31
CA MET A 22 3.68 3.90 1.09
C MET A 22 4.30 4.52 -0.17
N PHE A 23 4.17 5.84 -0.38
CA PHE A 23 4.53 6.48 -1.65
C PHE A 23 5.91 7.16 -1.65
N TYR A 24 6.39 7.67 -0.51
CA TYR A 24 7.70 8.32 -0.43
C TYR A 24 8.79 7.35 0.03
N GLU A 25 8.56 6.61 1.10
CA GLU A 25 9.55 5.62 1.58
C GLU A 25 9.47 4.29 0.84
N GLY A 26 8.36 4.01 0.15
CA GLY A 26 8.15 2.77 -0.59
C GLY A 26 7.99 1.55 0.30
N ALA A 27 7.46 1.72 1.53
CA ALA A 27 7.42 0.70 2.58
C ALA A 27 6.73 -0.63 2.20
N LEU A 28 5.94 -0.65 1.12
CA LEU A 28 5.31 -1.87 0.62
C LEU A 28 6.25 -2.78 -0.18
N THR A 29 7.36 -2.24 -0.70
CA THR A 29 8.27 -2.96 -1.62
C THR A 29 9.75 -2.61 -1.43
N ASN A 30 10.12 -1.93 -0.35
CA ASN A 30 11.51 -1.51 -0.08
C ASN A 30 12.33 -2.54 0.73
N PHE A 31 11.83 -3.76 0.82
CA PHE A 31 12.45 -4.87 1.54
C PHE A 31 12.25 -6.18 0.77
N GLU A 32 13.07 -7.17 1.07
CA GLU A 32 12.92 -8.53 0.56
C GLU A 32 12.08 -9.37 1.51
N ILE A 33 11.23 -10.24 0.97
CA ILE A 33 10.45 -11.19 1.78
C ILE A 33 11.44 -12.15 2.46
N GLY A 34 11.41 -12.20 3.79
CA GLY A 34 12.30 -13.03 4.61
C GLY A 34 11.98 -14.53 4.53
N GLU A 35 12.83 -15.37 5.13
CA GLU A 35 12.73 -16.84 5.04
C GLU A 35 11.41 -17.42 5.58
N GLU A 36 10.76 -16.74 6.52
CA GLU A 36 9.45 -17.15 7.08
C GLU A 36 8.26 -16.52 6.33
N GLY A 37 8.52 -15.64 5.36
CA GLY A 37 7.50 -14.96 4.57
C GLY A 37 7.31 -15.64 3.22
N GLU A 38 6.05 -15.72 2.77
CA GLU A 38 5.70 -16.26 1.46
C GLU A 38 4.85 -15.27 0.67
N GLU A 39 4.91 -15.36 -0.65
CA GLU A 39 4.13 -14.51 -1.56
C GLU A 39 2.91 -15.28 -2.07
N ALA A 40 1.71 -14.73 -1.84
CA ALA A 40 0.45 -15.43 -2.08
C ALA A 40 0.25 -15.84 -3.55
N SER A 41 0.69 -15.03 -4.53
CA SER A 41 0.56 -15.37 -5.95
C SER A 41 1.44 -16.56 -6.37
N LYS A 42 2.52 -16.85 -5.64
CA LYS A 42 3.31 -18.07 -5.81
C LYS A 42 2.65 -19.30 -5.19
N LEU A 43 1.98 -19.14 -4.05
CA LEU A 43 1.30 -20.23 -3.34
C LEU A 43 0.00 -20.68 -4.02
N TYR A 44 -0.73 -19.74 -4.61
CA TYR A 44 -2.05 -19.98 -5.22
C TYR A 44 -2.09 -19.49 -6.68
N PRO A 45 -1.28 -20.08 -7.58
CA PRO A 45 -1.15 -19.62 -8.97
C PRO A 45 -2.43 -19.79 -9.79
N GLU A 46 -3.37 -20.61 -9.33
CA GLU A 46 -4.69 -20.79 -9.94
C GLU A 46 -5.63 -19.59 -9.71
N VAL A 47 -5.32 -18.74 -8.73
CA VAL A 47 -6.15 -17.58 -8.40
C VAL A 47 -5.85 -16.43 -9.37
N ASN A 48 -6.83 -16.14 -10.23
CA ASN A 48 -6.77 -15.00 -11.13
C ASN A 48 -7.17 -13.71 -10.40
N TYR A 49 -6.20 -13.01 -9.81
CA TYR A 49 -6.44 -11.71 -9.17
C TYR A 49 -6.80 -10.62 -10.19
N THR A 50 -7.67 -9.68 -9.80
CA THR A 50 -8.01 -8.53 -10.64
C THR A 50 -6.80 -7.61 -10.78
N ARG A 51 -6.34 -7.40 -12.01
CA ARG A 51 -5.23 -6.47 -12.28
C ARG A 51 -5.69 -5.01 -12.14
N VAL A 52 -4.76 -4.12 -11.77
CA VAL A 52 -5.04 -2.68 -11.59
C VAL A 52 -5.69 -2.05 -12.83
N ASN A 53 -5.22 -2.39 -14.03
CA ASN A 53 -5.77 -1.87 -15.28
C ASN A 53 -7.19 -2.37 -15.56
N GLU A 54 -7.56 -3.55 -15.05
CA GLU A 54 -8.93 -4.06 -15.14
C GLU A 54 -9.81 -3.41 -14.07
N TYR A 55 -9.29 -3.26 -12.85
CA TYR A 55 -9.99 -2.63 -11.74
C TYR A 55 -10.39 -1.17 -12.06
N ILE A 56 -9.49 -0.37 -12.63
CA ILE A 56 -9.75 1.06 -12.89
C ILE A 56 -10.88 1.28 -13.90
N LYS A 57 -11.18 0.30 -14.77
CA LYS A 57 -12.27 0.40 -15.76
C LYS A 57 -13.65 0.63 -15.14
N ILE A 58 -13.87 0.27 -13.87
CA ILE A 58 -15.17 0.47 -13.20
C ILE A 58 -15.42 1.93 -12.80
N TYR A 59 -14.40 2.79 -12.85
CA TYR A 59 -14.47 4.20 -12.49
C TYR A 59 -14.25 5.15 -13.68
N ALA A 60 -14.00 4.60 -14.87
CA ALA A 60 -13.66 5.34 -16.09
C ALA A 60 -14.82 5.40 -17.09
#